data_AF-A0A521YBR0-F1
#
_entry.id   AF-A0A521YBR0-F1
#
_cell.length_a   1.000
_cell.length_b   1.000
_cell.length_c   1.000
_cell.angle_alpha   90.00
_cell.angle_beta   90.00
_cell.angle_gamma   90.00
#
_symmetry.space_group_name_H-M   'P 1'
#
loop_
_entity.id
_entity.type
_entity.pdbx_description
1 polymer ?
#
loop_
_entity_poly.entity_id
_entity_poly.type
_entity_poly.pdbx_seq_one_letter_code
_entity_poly.pdbx_strand_id
1 'polypeptide(L)'
;MREEPDVLPSLPPRLVPVDEDAAKQLAKRTLTNLYNQRPTWLANLHAALDAAVFAAYGWPERPEDLDDETMLARLLALNHERAGRLS
;
A
#
# COMPACT_ATOMS: atom_id res chain seq x y z
N MET A 1 -2.22 -9.75 -24.72
CA MET A 1 -1.46 -8.50 -24.42
C MET A 1 -0.05 -8.68 -24.97
N ARG A 2 0.62 -7.60 -25.34
CA ARG A 2 2.04 -7.59 -25.75
C ARG A 2 2.83 -6.66 -24.85
N GLU A 3 4.10 -6.95 -24.64
CA GLU A 3 5.02 -6.08 -23.89
C GLU A 3 5.71 -5.14 -24.87
N GLU A 4 5.72 -3.85 -24.55
CA GLU A 4 6.48 -2.83 -25.25
C GLU A 4 7.42 -2.15 -24.25
N PRO A 5 8.65 -1.76 -24.66
CA PRO A 5 9.52 -0.98 -23.81
C PRO A 5 8.79 0.25 -23.23
N ASP A 6 9.01 0.53 -21.95
CA ASP A 6 8.52 1.75 -21.36
C ASP A 6 9.29 2.96 -21.94
N VAL A 7 8.66 4.14 -21.91
CA VAL A 7 9.30 5.39 -22.31
C VAL A 7 10.47 5.73 -21.38
N LEU A 8 10.42 5.26 -20.14
CA LEU A 8 11.51 5.31 -19.19
C LEU A 8 12.20 3.93 -19.12
N PRO A 9 13.46 3.80 -19.57
CA PRO A 9 14.16 2.50 -19.60
C PRO A 9 14.33 1.81 -18.25
N SER A 10 14.22 2.57 -17.14
CA SER A 10 14.30 2.02 -15.78
C SER A 10 12.99 1.40 -15.30
N LEU A 11 11.88 1.62 -16.00
CA LEU A 11 10.58 1.07 -15.65
C LEU A 11 10.35 -0.28 -16.35
N PRO A 12 9.56 -1.17 -15.74
CA PRO A 12 9.14 -2.40 -16.38
C PRO A 12 8.40 -2.14 -17.71
N PRO A 13 8.45 -3.07 -18.69
CA PRO A 13 7.74 -2.93 -19.95
C PRO A 13 6.25 -2.65 -19.78
N ARG A 14 5.68 -1.83 -20.68
CA ARG A 14 4.26 -1.52 -20.71
C ARG A 14 3.48 -2.65 -21.37
N LEU A 15 2.33 -2.97 -20.79
CA LEU A 15 1.39 -3.90 -21.38
C LEU A 15 0.48 -3.16 -22.36
N VAL A 16 0.45 -3.61 -23.61
CA VAL A 16 -0.41 -3.07 -24.66
C VAL A 16 -1.43 -4.14 -25.09
N PRO A 17 -2.72 -3.80 -25.21
CA PRO A 17 -3.71 -4.76 -25.66
C PRO A 17 -3.46 -5.16 -27.12
N VAL A 18 -3.70 -6.44 -27.42
CA VAL A 18 -3.53 -7.00 -28.78
C VAL A 18 -4.84 -6.98 -29.57
N ASP A 19 -5.97 -6.86 -28.86
CA ASP A 19 -7.34 -6.82 -29.39
C ASP A 19 -8.27 -6.11 -28.38
N GLU A 20 -9.56 -5.96 -28.74
CA GLU A 20 -10.57 -5.28 -27.92
C GLU A 20 -10.87 -5.99 -26.59
N ASP A 21 -10.85 -7.32 -26.56
CA ASP A 21 -11.15 -8.07 -25.34
C ASP A 21 -9.98 -7.99 -24.36
N ALA A 22 -8.75 -8.05 -24.85
CA ALA A 22 -7.55 -7.75 -24.08
C ALA A 22 -7.58 -6.31 -23.56
N ALA A 23 -8.10 -5.34 -24.33
CA ALA A 23 -8.27 -3.96 -23.87
C ALA A 23 -9.26 -3.88 -22.70
N LYS A 24 -10.41 -4.56 -22.79
CA LYS A 24 -11.39 -4.64 -21.69
C LYS A 24 -10.81 -5.30 -20.43
N GLN A 25 -10.00 -6.34 -20.57
CA GLN A 25 -9.34 -6.98 -19.42
C GLN A 25 -8.25 -6.10 -18.81
N LEU A 26 -7.45 -5.41 -19.64
CA LEU A 26 -6.43 -4.49 -19.16
C LEU A 26 -7.05 -3.30 -18.42
N ALA A 27 -8.18 -2.79 -18.90
CA ALA A 27 -8.92 -1.70 -18.25
C ALA A 27 -9.39 -2.03 -16.83
N LYS A 28 -9.54 -3.32 -16.48
CA LYS A 28 -9.88 -3.75 -15.12
C LYS A 28 -8.69 -3.73 -14.16
N ARG A 29 -7.45 -3.63 -14.64
CA ARG A 29 -6.23 -3.63 -13.81
C ARG A 29 -5.93 -2.25 -13.24
N THR A 30 -6.89 -1.70 -12.50
CA THR A 30 -6.73 -0.45 -11.76
C THR A 30 -6.34 -0.73 -10.32
N LEU A 31 -5.68 0.24 -9.66
CA LEU A 31 -5.42 0.15 -8.22
C LEU A 31 -6.73 -0.02 -7.45
N THR A 32 -7.78 0.74 -7.79
CA THR A 32 -9.11 0.60 -7.16
C THR A 32 -9.61 -0.84 -7.22
N ASN A 33 -9.56 -1.49 -8.39
CA ASN A 33 -10.02 -2.88 -8.50
C ASN A 33 -9.13 -3.85 -7.74
N LEU A 34 -7.80 -3.65 -7.77
CA LEU A 34 -6.85 -4.46 -7.01
C LEU A 34 -7.12 -4.37 -5.50
N TYR A 35 -7.29 -3.16 -4.98
CA TYR A 35 -7.57 -2.92 -3.56
C TYR A 35 -8.96 -3.37 -3.13
N ASN A 36 -9.96 -3.29 -4.02
CA ASN A 36 -11.29 -3.83 -3.75
C ASN A 36 -11.31 -5.36 -3.72
N GLN A 37 -10.59 -6.02 -4.64
CA GLN A 37 -10.48 -7.49 -4.66
C GLN A 37 -9.64 -8.02 -3.50
N ARG A 38 -8.66 -7.23 -3.05
CA ARG A 38 -7.73 -7.53 -1.94
C ARG A 38 -7.26 -9.00 -1.95
N PRO A 39 -6.57 -9.45 -3.03
CA PRO A 39 -6.09 -10.82 -3.11
C PRO A 39 -5.14 -11.16 -1.94
N THR A 40 -5.05 -12.44 -1.57
CA THR A 40 -4.28 -12.89 -0.38
C THR A 40 -2.84 -12.39 -0.36
N TRP A 41 -2.15 -12.36 -1.49
CA TRP A 41 -0.78 -11.86 -1.55
C TRP A 41 -0.69 -10.37 -1.15
N LEU A 42 -1.66 -9.55 -1.54
CA LEU A 42 -1.69 -8.13 -1.21
C LEU A 42 -2.03 -7.94 0.28
N ALA A 43 -2.98 -8.71 0.80
CA ALA A 43 -3.30 -8.69 2.23
C ALA A 43 -2.08 -9.08 3.09
N ASN A 44 -1.34 -10.12 2.69
CA ASN A 44 -0.14 -10.55 3.39
C ASN A 44 0.98 -9.50 3.33
N LEU A 45 1.17 -8.85 2.17
CA LEU A 45 2.14 -7.76 2.05
C LEU A 45 1.79 -6.57 2.95
N HIS A 46 0.50 -6.19 3.02
CA HIS A 46 0.05 -5.15 3.93
C HIS A 46 0.26 -5.53 5.39
N ALA A 47 -0.06 -6.76 5.80
CA ALA A 47 0.16 -7.21 7.18
C ALA A 47 1.65 -7.18 7.57
N ALA A 48 2.54 -7.60 6.66
CA ALA A 48 3.98 -7.52 6.89
C ALA A 48 4.47 -6.07 7.02
N LEU A 49 3.93 -5.17 6.19
CA LEU A 49 4.23 -3.74 6.26
C LEU A 49 3.75 -3.14 7.59
N ASP A 50 2.52 -3.42 8.00
CA ASP A 50 1.93 -2.89 9.23
C ASP A 50 2.74 -3.34 10.45
N ALA A 51 3.15 -4.62 10.50
CA ALA A 51 4.01 -5.14 11.57
C ALA A 51 5.38 -4.43 11.62
N ALA A 52 6.01 -4.17 10.47
CA ALA A 52 7.27 -3.45 10.41
C ALA A 52 7.13 -1.99 10.87
N VAL A 53 6.02 -1.34 10.52
CA VAL A 53 5.69 0.03 10.96
C VAL A 53 5.48 0.06 12.47
N PHE A 54 4.70 -0.86 13.02
CA PHE A 54 4.47 -0.96 14.48
C PHE A 54 5.78 -1.15 15.25
N ALA A 55 6.65 -2.04 14.76
CA ALA A 55 7.98 -2.23 15.34
C ALA A 55 8.82 -0.94 15.29
N ALA A 56 8.76 -0.16 14.21
CA ALA A 56 9.46 1.11 14.09
C ALA A 56 8.93 2.20 15.03
N TYR A 57 7.64 2.17 15.37
CA TYR A 57 7.04 3.01 16.41
C TYR A 57 7.27 2.47 17.83
N GLY A 58 7.87 1.29 17.97
CA GLY A 58 8.14 0.64 19.26
C GLY A 58 6.87 0.13 19.96
N TRP A 59 5.80 -0.15 19.21
CA TRP A 59 4.55 -0.65 19.79
C TRP A 59 4.62 -2.16 20.03
N PRO A 60 4.32 -2.64 21.26
CA PRO A 60 4.44 -4.04 21.62
C PRO A 60 3.30 -4.92 21.09
N GLU A 61 2.15 -4.33 20.75
CA GLU A 61 1.00 -5.03 20.21
C GLU A 61 1.18 -5.39 18.73
N ARG A 62 0.42 -6.38 18.24
CA ARG A 62 0.29 -6.60 16.80
C ARG A 62 -0.70 -5.61 16.20
N PRO A 63 -0.58 -5.25 14.91
CA PRO A 63 -1.52 -4.34 14.25
C PRO A 63 -2.99 -4.72 14.39
N GLU A 64 -3.30 -6.02 14.35
CA GLU A 64 -4.67 -6.52 14.48
C GLU A 64 -5.26 -6.46 15.90
N ASP A 65 -4.42 -6.24 16.91
CA ASP A 65 -4.84 -6.22 18.32
C ASP A 65 -5.05 -4.78 18.85
N LEU A 66 -4.77 -3.76 18.04
CA LEU A 66 -4.89 -2.36 18.41
C LEU A 66 -6.05 -1.70 17.64
N ASP A 67 -6.96 -1.05 18.36
CA ASP A 67 -8.04 -0.30 17.72
C ASP A 67 -7.55 1.05 17.16
N ASP A 68 -8.27 1.53 16.14
CA ASP A 68 -7.92 2.76 15.43
C ASP A 68 -7.92 4.00 16.35
N GLU A 69 -8.80 4.08 17.35
CA GLU A 69 -8.87 5.25 18.25
C GLU A 69 -7.62 5.32 19.14
N THR A 70 -7.21 4.19 19.71
CA THR A 70 -5.97 4.09 20.49
C THR A 70 -4.75 4.40 19.61
N MET A 71 -4.71 3.88 18.38
CA MET A 71 -3.65 4.18 17.42
C MET A 71 -3.55 5.70 17.16
N LEU A 72 -4.67 6.34 16.86
CA LEU A 72 -4.73 7.78 16.59
C LEU A 72 -4.32 8.60 17.82
N ALA A 73 -4.74 8.22 19.03
CA ALA A 73 -4.36 8.90 20.25
C ALA A 73 -2.84 8.86 20.49
N ARG A 74 -2.21 7.69 20.29
CA ARG A 74 -0.74 7.53 20.40
C ARG A 74 0.01 8.40 19.39
N LEU A 75 -0.43 8.39 18.13
CA LEU A 75 0.18 9.20 17.07
C LEU A 75 0.02 10.70 17.34
N LEU A 76 -1.14 11.14 17.85
CA LEU A 76 -1.39 12.52 18.22
C LEU A 76 -0.47 12.98 19.35
N ALA A 77 -0.31 12.18 20.40
CA ALA A 77 0.59 12.48 21.51
C ALA A 77 2.05 12.63 21.03
N LEU A 78 2.52 11.70 20.19
CA LEU A 78 3.86 11.76 19.59
C LEU A 78 4.07 13.02 18.74
N ASN A 79 3.05 13.43 17.99
CA ASN A 79 3.11 14.66 17.21
C ASN A 79 3.20 15.91 18.09
N HIS A 80 2.46 15.97 19.21
CA HIS A 80 2.56 17.06 20.17
C HIS A 80 3.97 17.14 20.82
N GLU A 81 4.55 16.00 21.20
CA GLU A 81 5.91 15.96 21.73
C GLU A 81 6.94 16.50 20.73
N ARG A 82 6.84 16.09 19.45
CA ARG A 82 7.74 16.56 18.38
C ARG A 82 7.58 18.05 18.13
N ALA A 83 6.34 18.55 18.11
CA ALA A 83 6.08 19.97 17.92
C ALA A 83 6.66 20.83 19.06
N GLY A 84 6.54 20.38 20.31
CA GLY A 84 7.11 21.08 21.47
C GLY A 84 8.65 21.04 21.56
N ARG A 85 9.31 20.12 20.85
CA ARG A 85 10.79 20.09 20.72
C ARG A 85 11.33 21.00 19.63
N LEU A 86 10.46 21.47 18.73
CA LEU A 86 10.79 22.35 17.62
C LEU A 86 10.53 23.84 17.94
N SER A 87 9.97 24.14 19.11
CA SER A 87 9.75 25.48 19.65
C SER A 87 10.77 25.84 20.72
#